data_AF-A0A800J925-F1
#
_entry.id   AF-A0A800J925-F1
#
_cell.length_a   1.000
_cell.length_b   1.000
_cell.length_c   1.000
_cell.angle_alpha   90.00
_cell.angle_beta   90.00
_cell.angle_gamma   90.00
#
_symmetry.space_group_name_H-M   'P 1'
#
loop_
_entity.id
_entity.type
_entity.pdbx_description
1 polymer ?
#
loop_
_entity_poly.entity_id
_entity_poly.type
_entity_poly.pdbx_seq_one_letter_code
_entity_poly.pdbx_strand_id
1 'polypeptide(L)'
;MFQYHPERIIIDKAVAAEPLTEQICGRFPEVPTQLVENFAWHQDETGTDPLRNPLTQGKKTLHLKYFKGTSIKACPGFSNDLVCCNYFTLDLIENCPFECTY
;
A
#
# COMPACT_ATOMS: atom_id res chain seq x y z
N MET A 1 15.04 10.05 10.44
CA MET A 1 13.96 9.97 9.43
C MET A 1 13.58 8.50 9.29
N PHE A 2 12.31 8.13 9.38
CA PHE A 2 11.91 6.73 9.24
C PHE A 2 12.11 6.28 7.80
N GLN A 3 12.91 5.24 7.57
CA GLN A 3 13.14 4.66 6.25
C GLN A 3 12.39 3.33 6.19
N TYR A 4 11.26 3.31 5.50
CA TYR A 4 10.49 2.09 5.30
C TYR A 4 11.27 1.09 4.44
N HIS A 5 11.28 -0.17 4.87
CA HIS A 5 11.88 -1.28 4.14
C HIS A 5 10.93 -2.50 4.20
N PRO A 6 10.36 -2.94 3.07
CA PRO A 6 9.42 -4.06 3.04
C PRO A 6 10.14 -5.41 3.15
N GLU A 7 9.51 -6.39 3.80
CA GLU A 7 10.00 -7.78 3.84
C GLU A 7 9.67 -8.56 2.56
N ARG A 8 8.64 -8.12 1.82
CA ARG A 8 8.27 -8.66 0.51
C ARG A 8 7.54 -7.62 -0.35
N ILE A 9 7.62 -7.79 -1.67
CA ILE A 9 6.91 -6.96 -2.64
C ILE A 9 5.98 -7.86 -3.46
N ILE A 10 4.70 -7.51 -3.51
CA ILE A 10 3.70 -8.16 -4.35
C ILE A 10 3.44 -7.26 -5.56
N ILE A 11 3.36 -7.83 -6.75
CA ILE A 11 3.20 -7.09 -8.00
C ILE A 11 2.02 -7.66 -8.76
N ASP A 12 0.98 -6.85 -8.95
CA ASP A 12 -0.10 -7.23 -9.87
C ASP A 12 0.45 -7.30 -11.29
N LYS A 13 0.11 -8.37 -12.01
CA LYS A 13 0.54 -8.59 -13.40
C LYS A 13 0.22 -7.42 -14.32
N ALA A 14 -0.88 -6.71 -14.03
CA ALA A 14 -1.30 -5.52 -14.76
C ALA A 14 -0.29 -4.36 -14.70
N VAL A 15 0.54 -4.28 -13.65
CA VAL A 15 1.53 -3.20 -13.47
C VAL A 15 2.97 -3.66 -13.54
N ALA A 16 3.22 -4.93 -13.85
CA ALA A 16 4.56 -5.52 -13.82
C ALA A 16 5.55 -4.86 -14.79
N ALA A 17 5.06 -4.33 -15.92
CA ALA A 17 5.88 -3.66 -16.93
C ALA A 17 5.89 -2.12 -16.80
N GLU A 18 5.28 -1.56 -15.75
CA GLU A 18 5.24 -0.11 -15.56
C GLU A 18 6.62 0.42 -15.11
N PRO A 19 7.08 1.58 -15.64
CA PRO A 19 8.38 2.15 -15.25
C PRO A 19 8.51 2.41 -13.75
N LEU A 20 7.40 2.78 -13.08
CA LEU A 20 7.40 2.99 -11.64
C LEU A 20 7.61 1.68 -10.87
N THR A 21 7.06 0.57 -11.36
CA THR A 21 7.28 -0.76 -10.78
C THR A 21 8.76 -1.14 -10.85
N GLU A 22 9.39 -0.97 -12.01
CA GLU A 22 10.83 -1.21 -12.18
C GLU A 22 11.67 -0.32 -11.26
N GLN A 23 11.35 0.97 -11.17
CA GLN A 23 12.04 1.91 -10.29
C GLN A 23 11.92 1.54 -8.81
N ILE A 24 10.74 1.09 -8.37
CA ILE A 24 10.52 0.67 -6.98
C ILE A 24 11.29 -0.62 -6.69
N CYS A 25 11.17 -1.64 -7.55
CA CYS A 25 11.90 -2.90 -7.38
C CYS A 25 13.42 -2.69 -7.42
N GLY A 26 13.93 -1.80 -8.28
CA GLY A 26 15.35 -1.45 -8.34
C GLY A 26 15.88 -0.77 -7.06
N ARG A 27 15.02 -0.19 -6.22
CA ARG A 27 15.40 0.35 -4.90
C ARG A 27 15.47 -0.73 -3.81
N PHE A 28 14.91 -1.91 -4.06
CA PHE A 28 14.84 -3.03 -3.12
C PHE A 28 15.30 -4.34 -3.80
N PRO A 29 16.53 -4.39 -4.35
CA PRO A 29 17.01 -5.55 -5.11
C PRO A 29 17.08 -6.85 -4.29
N GLU A 30 17.21 -6.75 -2.96
CA GLU A 30 17.28 -7.86 -2.02
C GLU A 30 15.90 -8.35 -1.53
N VAL A 31 14.83 -7.59 -1.77
CA VAL A 31 13.50 -7.91 -1.26
C VAL A 31 12.79 -8.88 -2.23
N PRO A 32 12.25 -10.02 -1.75
CA PRO A 32 11.58 -10.97 -2.60
C PRO A 32 10.34 -10.36 -3.26
N THR A 33 10.23 -10.55 -4.58
CA THR A 33 9.09 -10.10 -5.39
C THR A 33 8.20 -11.27 -5.78
N GLN A 34 6.88 -11.07 -5.77
CA GLN A 34 5.89 -12.07 -6.18
C GLN A 34 4.92 -11.47 -7.18
N LEU A 35 4.85 -12.07 -8.38
CA LEU A 35 3.87 -11.70 -9.42
C LEU A 35 2.53 -12.40 -9.18
N VAL A 36 1.43 -11.66 -9.25
CA VAL A 36 0.07 -12.15 -8.97
C VAL A 36 -0.94 -11.59 -9.96
N GLU A 37 -2.01 -12.32 -10.28
CA GLU A 37 -3.05 -11.79 -11.20
C GLU A 37 -4.19 -11.05 -10.49
N ASN A 38 -4.67 -11.60 -9.37
CA ASN A 38 -5.75 -11.01 -8.57
C ASN A 38 -5.50 -11.32 -7.10
N PHE A 39 -4.59 -10.58 -6.48
CA PHE A 39 -4.21 -10.84 -5.09
C PHE A 39 -5.38 -10.61 -4.14
N ALA A 40 -5.80 -11.69 -3.48
CA ALA A 40 -6.83 -11.66 -2.45
C ALA A 40 -6.17 -11.74 -1.08
N TRP A 41 -6.01 -10.59 -0.41
CA TRP A 41 -5.38 -10.50 0.91
C TRP A 41 -5.99 -11.43 1.97
N HIS A 42 -7.29 -11.73 1.87
CA HIS A 42 -7.99 -12.63 2.79
C HIS A 42 -7.63 -14.11 2.64
N GLN A 43 -6.98 -14.50 1.54
CA GLN A 43 -6.61 -15.87 1.22
C GLN A 43 -5.09 -16.09 1.33
N ASP A 44 -4.34 -15.10 1.82
CA ASP A 44 -2.90 -15.21 1.96
C ASP A 44 -2.54 -16.12 3.14
N GLU A 45 -2.09 -17.34 2.81
CA GLU A 45 -1.80 -18.40 3.77
C GLU A 45 -0.64 -18.06 4.72
N THR A 46 0.19 -17.06 4.42
CA THR A 46 1.28 -16.61 5.31
C THR A 46 0.77 -15.99 6.63
N GLY A 47 -0.52 -15.63 6.69
CA GLY A 47 -1.20 -15.14 7.90
C GLY A 47 -1.79 -16.23 8.79
N THR A 48 -1.62 -17.52 8.47
CA THR A 48 -2.23 -18.64 9.22
C THR A 48 -1.46 -19.06 10.47
N ASP A 49 -0.27 -18.51 10.72
CA ASP A 49 0.46 -18.76 11.97
C ASP A 49 -0.25 -18.03 13.14
N PRO A 50 -0.86 -18.76 14.10
CA PRO A 50 -1.59 -18.16 15.22
C PRO A 50 -0.72 -17.26 16.10
N LEU A 51 0.61 -17.40 16.04
CA LEU A 51 1.57 -16.59 16.79
C LEU A 51 1.97 -15.30 16.05
N ARG A 52 1.65 -15.17 14.76
CA ARG A 52 1.99 -13.98 13.97
C ARG A 52 0.73 -13.16 13.70
N ASN A 53 0.69 -11.95 14.26
CA ASN A 53 -0.41 -11.02 14.02
C ASN A 53 -0.48 -10.63 12.52
N PRO A 54 -1.57 -10.99 11.79
CA PRO A 54 -1.71 -10.66 10.37
C PRO A 54 -1.65 -9.16 10.09
N LEU A 55 -2.06 -8.33 11.05
CA LEU A 55 -2.02 -6.86 10.93
C LEU A 55 -0.59 -6.34 10.80
N THR A 56 0.36 -6.94 11.51
CA THR A 56 1.77 -6.52 11.45
C THR A 56 2.46 -7.00 10.18
N GLN A 57 2.09 -8.17 9.65
CA GLN A 57 2.65 -8.66 8.39
C GLN A 57 2.24 -7.81 7.18
N GLY A 58 0.97 -7.38 7.14
CA GLY A 58 0.48 -6.52 6.07
C GLY A 58 1.27 -5.21 5.97
N LYS A 59 1.66 -4.63 7.12
CA LYS A 59 2.43 -3.38 7.17
C LYS A 59 3.86 -3.51 6.64
N LYS A 60 4.40 -4.73 6.59
CA LYS A 60 5.73 -5.03 6.03
C LYS A 60 5.69 -5.51 4.59
N THR A 61 4.51 -5.55 3.97
CA THR A 61 4.33 -5.94 2.56
C THR A 61 4.04 -4.70 1.72
N LEU A 62 4.80 -4.51 0.65
CA LEU A 62 4.51 -3.49 -0.35
C LEU A 62 3.78 -4.13 -1.53
N HIS A 63 2.60 -3.62 -1.90
CA HIS A 63 1.82 -4.14 -3.03
C HIS A 63 1.73 -3.10 -4.14
N LEU A 64 2.25 -3.45 -5.31
CA LEU A 64 2.23 -2.64 -6.52
C LEU A 64 1.02 -3.07 -7.36
N LYS A 65 0.09 -2.15 -7.53
CA LYS A 65 -1.20 -2.35 -8.23
C LYS A 65 -1.72 -1.03 -8.77
N TYR A 66 -2.66 -1.10 -9.70
CA TYR A 66 -3.45 0.09 -10.03
C TYR A 66 -4.39 0.43 -8.87
N PHE A 67 -4.50 1.72 -8.58
CA PHE A 67 -5.46 2.23 -7.62
C PHE A 67 -6.88 2.03 -8.14
N LYS A 68 -7.76 1.44 -7.32
CA LYS A 68 -9.16 1.13 -7.69
C LYS A 68 -10.18 2.12 -7.11
N GLY A 69 -9.73 3.14 -6.38
CA GLY A 69 -10.59 4.18 -5.80
C GLY A 69 -10.60 5.48 -6.61
N THR A 70 -11.22 6.52 -6.04
CA THR A 70 -11.20 7.88 -6.63
C THR A 70 -9.89 8.59 -6.33
N SER A 71 -9.01 8.81 -7.30
CA SER A 71 -7.68 9.37 -7.00
C SER A 71 -7.71 10.81 -6.48
N ILE A 72 -8.67 11.62 -6.92
CA ILE A 72 -8.82 13.01 -6.49
C ILE A 72 -10.08 13.14 -5.64
N LYS A 73 -9.92 13.52 -4.37
CA LYS A 73 -11.02 13.63 -3.40
C LYS A 73 -11.01 15.01 -2.75
N ALA A 74 -12.15 15.44 -2.22
CA ALA A 74 -12.17 16.59 -1.33
C ALA A 74 -11.31 16.31 -0.08
N CYS A 75 -10.69 17.35 0.47
CA CYS A 75 -9.89 17.25 1.69
C CYS A 75 -10.67 16.54 2.83
N PRO A 76 -10.05 15.64 3.62
CA PRO A 76 -10.71 14.97 4.74
C PRO A 76 -11.30 15.92 5.80
N GLY A 77 -10.79 17.15 5.88
CA GLY A 77 -11.34 18.21 6.73
C GLY A 77 -12.57 18.92 6.17
N PHE A 78 -13.10 18.49 5.02
CA PHE A 78 -14.31 19.06 4.44
C PHE A 78 -15.52 18.80 5.36
N SER A 79 -16.13 19.87 5.86
CA SER A 79 -17.35 19.81 6.67
C SER A 79 -18.28 20.98 6.36
N ASN A 80 -19.56 20.85 6.73
CA ASN A 80 -20.53 21.93 6.61
C ASN A 80 -20.43 22.96 7.75
N ASP A 81 -19.65 22.64 8.79
CA ASP A 81 -19.52 23.46 10.01
C ASP A 81 -18.31 24.40 9.97
N LEU A 82 -17.47 24.30 8.93
CA LEU A 82 -16.25 25.07 8.76
C LEU A 82 -16.22 25.77 7.39
N VAL A 83 -15.57 26.93 7.31
CA VAL A 83 -15.30 27.57 6.02
C VAL A 83 -14.28 26.75 5.25
N CYS A 84 -14.69 26.16 4.13
CA CYS A 84 -13.83 25.31 3.31
C CYS A 84 -12.94 26.14 2.36
N CYS A 85 -11.66 25.76 2.25
CA CYS A 85 -10.72 26.28 1.26
C CYS A 85 -10.85 25.63 -0.12
N ASN A 86 -11.76 24.66 -0.28
CA ASN A 86 -12.01 23.90 -1.51
C ASN A 86 -10.76 23.22 -2.09
N TYR A 87 -9.91 22.66 -1.22
CA TYR A 87 -8.75 21.88 -1.63
C TYR A 87 -9.08 20.40 -1.84
N PHE A 88 -8.35 19.80 -2.77
CA PHE A 88 -8.44 18.40 -3.12
C PHE A 88 -7.16 17.67 -2.76
N THR A 89 -7.28 16.41 -2.38
CA THR A 89 -6.17 15.50 -2.13
C THR A 89 -6.03 14.51 -3.28
N LEU A 90 -4.78 14.16 -3.58
CA LEU A 90 -4.42 13.11 -4.53
C LEU A 90 -3.95 11.87 -3.75
N ASP A 91 -4.70 10.77 -3.86
CA ASP A 91 -4.36 9.51 -3.23
C ASP A 91 -3.36 8.75 -4.12
N LEU A 92 -2.07 8.83 -3.77
CA LEU A 92 -0.99 8.14 -4.47
C LEU A 92 -0.66 6.76 -3.87
N ILE A 93 -0.88 6.61 -2.56
CA ILE A 93 -0.53 5.43 -1.78
C ILE A 93 -1.70 5.14 -0.83
N GLU A 94 -1.98 3.86 -0.62
CA GLU A 94 -2.97 3.38 0.35
C GLU A 94 -2.26 2.65 1.51
N ASN A 95 -2.88 2.68 2.69
CA ASN A 95 -2.36 2.11 3.94
C ASN A 95 -1.12 2.82 4.52
N CYS A 96 -0.57 2.25 5.61
CA CYS A 96 0.51 2.86 6.39
C CYS A 96 1.39 1.78 7.04
N PRO A 97 2.74 1.97 7.08
CA PRO A 97 3.64 1.03 7.74
C PRO A 97 3.70 1.19 9.27
N PHE A 98 3.04 2.19 9.86
CA PHE A 98 3.13 2.48 11.28
C PHE A 98 2.20 1.63 12.16
N GLU A 99 2.67 1.33 13.36
CA GLU A 99 1.95 0.59 14.42
C GLU A 99 1.36 1.55 15.46
N CYS A 100 0.52 2.46 15.02
CA CYS A 100 -0.18 3.41 15.88
C CYS A 100 -1.25 2.71 16.74
N THR A 101 -1.33 3.05 18.03
CA THR A 101 -2.27 2.45 19.01
C THR A 101 -3.33 3.43 19.52
N TYR A 102 -3.39 4.64 18.96
CA TYR A 102 -4.29 5.71 19.41
C TYR A 102 -5.74 5.48 18.97
#